data_AF-A0A562T8R2-F1
#
_entry.id   AF-A0A562T8R2-F1
#
_cell.length_a   1.000
_cell.length_b   1.000
_cell.length_c   1.000
_cell.angle_alpha   90.00
_cell.angle_beta   90.00
_cell.angle_gamma   90.00
#
_symmetry.space_group_name_H-M   'P 1'
#
loop_
_entity.id
_entity.type
_entity.pdbx_description
1 polymer ?
#
loop_
_entity_poly.entity_id
_entity_poly.type
_entity_poly.pdbx_seq_one_letter_code
_entity_poly.pdbx_strand_id
1 'polypeptide(L)'
;MALSRRSFLQSTVKSVILLGMGNALPAFMPAGFILPARKDIRLRFALASDGHYGEPKSDYEARHRQMADWLNAEAKDRGLDFVVVNGDIFHNDPVFLPQAKTAWDRLEMPYYVSHGNHDMTAESHWKEVWGMPFDHGFEKKDAGFIILNTADIKGVYTGPDLERTKVLLEQYSSHKHLFVFMHITPMKWTKYGIDRPDIVDLFSRQPNLKAVFHGHDHDEDGMREKDGKYYFWDAHVAGTWGTDYKGYRVVEVLKNGSVLTYQADPSAAKQVNNNRIA
;
A
#
# COMPACT_ATOMS: atom_id res chain seq x y z
N MET A 1 22.50 54.97 23.16
CA MET A 1 22.78 54.73 21.73
C MET A 1 21.89 53.61 21.24
N ALA A 2 21.38 53.76 20.03
CA ALA A 2 20.26 53.02 19.46
C ALA A 2 20.57 51.54 19.18
N LEU A 3 19.58 50.69 19.42
CA LEU A 3 19.37 49.47 18.67
C LEU A 3 18.01 49.58 17.97
N SER A 4 18.06 49.50 16.65
CA SER A 4 17.00 49.87 15.72
C SER A 4 15.80 48.91 15.75
N ARG A 5 14.61 49.43 15.44
CA ARG A 5 13.30 48.76 15.38
C ARG A 5 13.15 47.70 14.26
N ARG A 6 14.20 46.96 13.90
CA ARG A 6 14.19 46.01 12.76
C ARG A 6 14.54 44.55 13.06
N SER A 7 14.64 44.13 14.31
CA SER A 7 14.83 42.70 14.67
C SER A 7 13.71 42.13 15.54
N PHE A 8 12.46 42.55 15.29
CA PHE A 8 11.24 42.11 16.01
C PHE A 8 10.56 40.87 15.39
N LEU A 9 11.22 40.05 14.57
CA LEU A 9 10.53 38.94 13.90
C LEU A 9 11.31 37.61 13.86
N GLN A 10 12.08 37.31 14.89
CA GLN A 10 12.56 35.94 15.09
C GLN A 10 12.48 35.58 16.56
N SER A 11 11.28 35.24 17.02
CA SER A 11 11.01 34.06 17.85
C SER A 11 9.61 34.13 18.46
N THR A 12 8.89 33.01 18.32
CA THR A 12 7.72 32.57 19.11
C THR A 12 6.36 33.16 18.71
N VAL A 13 5.47 32.31 18.20
CA VAL A 13 4.29 31.79 18.92
C VAL A 13 3.56 30.76 18.04
N LYS A 14 3.38 29.58 18.61
CA LYS A 14 2.47 28.51 18.17
C LYS A 14 1.06 29.07 17.98
N SER A 15 0.44 28.81 16.84
CA SER A 15 -1.02 28.73 16.70
C SER A 15 -1.35 28.16 15.32
N VAL A 16 -1.66 26.87 15.24
CA VAL A 16 -2.53 26.38 14.18
C VAL A 16 -3.71 25.70 14.85
N ILE A 17 -4.81 26.43 14.83
CA ILE A 17 -6.16 26.01 15.12
C ILE A 17 -6.50 24.90 14.12
N LEU A 18 -6.88 23.71 14.60
CA LEU A 18 -7.55 22.71 13.77
C LEU A 18 -8.99 22.53 14.27
N LEU A 19 -9.80 23.54 13.97
CA LEU A 19 -11.25 23.46 14.01
C LEU A 19 -11.73 23.56 12.57
N GLY A 20 -12.49 22.57 12.12
CA GLY A 20 -13.38 22.71 10.97
C GLY A 20 -12.94 21.97 9.72
N MET A 21 -13.80 21.05 9.30
CA MET A 21 -13.77 20.36 8.01
C MET A 21 -13.79 21.38 6.86
N GLY A 22 -12.93 21.16 5.85
CA GLY A 22 -13.01 21.84 4.55
C GLY A 22 -11.68 22.44 4.08
N ASN A 23 -11.08 21.82 3.05
CA ASN A 23 -9.98 22.35 2.23
C ASN A 23 -8.59 22.49 2.90
N ALA A 24 -7.97 21.39 3.33
CA ALA A 24 -6.58 21.41 3.81
C ALA A 24 -5.72 20.31 3.17
N LEU A 25 -5.47 20.38 1.85
CA LEU A 25 -4.51 19.48 1.18
C LEU A 25 -3.42 20.12 0.30
N PRO A 26 -3.40 21.43 -0.06
CA PRO A 26 -2.23 21.97 -0.78
C PRO A 26 -0.98 22.17 0.09
N ALA A 27 -1.04 22.02 1.41
CA ALA A 27 -0.04 22.60 2.32
C ALA A 27 1.08 21.65 2.78
N PHE A 28 1.16 20.40 2.30
CA PHE A 28 1.90 19.35 3.02
C PHE A 28 2.90 18.54 2.19
N MET A 29 3.46 19.15 1.13
CA MET A 29 4.51 18.49 0.34
C MET A 29 5.90 19.06 0.62
N PRO A 30 6.95 18.20 0.72
CA PRO A 30 8.33 18.66 0.80
C PRO A 30 8.66 19.53 -0.43
N ALA A 31 9.52 20.52 -0.25
CA ALA A 31 9.93 21.43 -1.31
C ALA A 31 10.39 20.63 -2.55
N GLY A 32 9.67 20.78 -3.67
CA GLY A 32 10.01 20.17 -4.96
C GLY A 32 9.14 19.00 -5.41
N PHE A 33 8.31 18.40 -4.55
CA PHE A 33 7.33 17.41 -4.99
C PHE A 33 6.00 18.08 -5.35
N ILE A 34 5.60 17.95 -6.62
CA ILE A 34 4.37 18.54 -7.14
C ILE A 34 3.47 17.41 -7.60
N LEU A 35 2.31 17.27 -6.96
CA LEU A 35 1.28 16.35 -7.43
C LEU A 35 0.78 16.78 -8.81
N PRO A 36 0.55 15.82 -9.72
CA PRO A 36 -0.03 16.12 -11.02
C PRO A 36 -1.44 16.71 -10.86
N ALA A 37 -1.89 17.45 -11.87
CA ALA A 37 -3.25 17.97 -11.83
C ALA A 37 -4.24 16.80 -11.89
N ARG A 38 -5.33 16.88 -11.10
CA ARG A 38 -6.34 15.81 -11.02
C ARG A 38 -6.89 15.38 -12.39
N LYS A 39 -7.02 16.34 -13.31
CA LYS A 39 -7.47 16.08 -14.69
C LYS A 39 -6.53 15.19 -15.51
N ASP A 40 -5.27 15.06 -15.11
CA ASP A 40 -4.25 14.29 -15.80
C ASP A 40 -4.13 12.86 -15.26
N ILE A 41 -4.80 12.58 -14.14
CA ILE A 41 -4.85 11.25 -13.52
C ILE A 41 -5.90 10.41 -14.28
N ARG A 42 -5.48 9.25 -14.78
CA ARG A 42 -6.37 8.24 -15.39
C ARG A 42 -6.94 7.33 -14.32
N LEU A 43 -6.06 6.75 -13.51
CA LEU A 43 -6.36 5.76 -12.48
C LEU A 43 -5.59 6.13 -11.21
N ARG A 44 -6.21 5.95 -10.05
CA ARG A 44 -5.59 6.23 -8.76
C ARG A 44 -6.01 5.22 -7.72
N PHE A 45 -5.07 4.55 -7.08
CA PHE A 45 -5.36 3.60 -6.00
C PHE A 45 -4.40 3.81 -4.83
N ALA A 46 -4.74 3.25 -3.68
CA ALA A 46 -3.88 3.27 -2.51
C ALA A 46 -3.63 1.86 -1.98
N LEU A 47 -2.57 1.71 -1.21
CA LEU A 47 -2.14 0.47 -0.57
C LEU A 47 -1.89 0.72 0.91
N ALA A 48 -2.38 -0.17 1.73
CA ALA A 48 -2.04 -0.26 3.15
C ALA A 48 -1.65 -1.71 3.44
N SER A 49 -0.69 -1.94 4.31
CA SER A 49 -0.13 -3.28 4.54
C SER A 49 0.08 -3.53 6.03
N ASP A 50 0.15 -4.79 6.43
CA ASP A 50 0.57 -5.20 7.77
C ASP A 50 -0.32 -4.55 8.86
N GLY A 51 -1.57 -4.99 8.88
CA GLY A 51 -2.60 -4.54 9.82
C GLY A 51 -2.51 -5.22 11.18
N HIS A 52 -2.20 -6.51 11.22
CA HIS A 52 -2.05 -7.29 12.45
C HIS A 52 -3.26 -7.19 13.40
N TYR A 53 -4.48 -7.21 12.87
CA TYR A 53 -5.69 -7.20 13.69
C TYR A 53 -5.69 -8.38 14.67
N GLY A 54 -5.72 -8.11 15.97
CA GLY A 54 -5.64 -9.13 17.02
C GLY A 54 -4.25 -9.31 17.64
N GLU A 55 -3.22 -8.60 17.18
CA GLU A 55 -1.88 -8.70 17.78
C GLU A 55 -1.90 -8.23 19.25
N PRO A 56 -1.37 -9.05 20.17
CA PRO A 56 -1.28 -8.66 21.57
C PRO A 56 -0.42 -7.41 21.77
N LYS A 57 -0.88 -6.51 22.66
CA LYS A 57 -0.17 -5.28 23.07
C LYS A 57 -0.02 -4.21 21.99
N SER A 58 -0.67 -4.34 20.83
CA SER A 58 -0.84 -3.25 19.89
C SER A 58 -2.22 -2.58 20.02
N ASP A 59 -2.36 -1.42 19.39
CA ASP A 59 -3.60 -0.64 19.28
C ASP A 59 -4.35 -0.97 17.98
N TYR A 60 -4.29 -2.23 17.52
CA TYR A 60 -4.72 -2.65 16.19
C TYR A 60 -6.13 -2.16 15.79
N GLU A 61 -7.11 -2.19 16.70
CA GLU A 61 -8.47 -1.73 16.40
C GLU A 61 -8.52 -0.23 16.10
N ALA A 62 -7.79 0.57 16.88
CA ALA A 62 -7.73 2.01 16.67
C ALA A 62 -6.98 2.33 15.37
N ARG A 63 -5.91 1.58 15.07
CA ARG A 63 -5.10 1.76 13.86
C ARG A 63 -5.82 1.44 12.57
N HIS A 64 -6.51 0.31 12.50
CA HIS A 64 -7.32 0.00 11.32
C HIS A 64 -8.40 1.04 11.08
N ARG A 65 -9.09 1.44 12.15
CA ARG A 65 -10.11 2.49 12.10
C ARG A 65 -9.55 3.81 11.59
N GLN A 66 -8.41 4.23 12.13
CA GLN A 66 -7.72 5.45 11.72
C GLN A 66 -7.22 5.38 10.27
N MET A 67 -6.68 4.23 9.84
CA MET A 67 -6.22 4.04 8.47
C MET A 67 -7.36 4.13 7.47
N ALA A 68 -8.50 3.49 7.76
CA ALA A 68 -9.70 3.61 6.94
C ALA A 68 -10.18 5.07 6.84
N ASP A 69 -10.15 5.81 7.96
CA ASP A 69 -10.52 7.24 7.97
C ASP A 69 -9.55 8.09 7.14
N TRP A 70 -8.25 7.81 7.17
CA TRP A 70 -7.26 8.49 6.33
C TRP A 70 -7.44 8.20 4.84
N LEU A 71 -7.69 6.93 4.47
CA LEU A 71 -7.94 6.53 3.08
C LEU A 71 -9.26 7.11 2.55
N ASN A 72 -10.30 7.19 3.38
CA ASN A 72 -11.54 7.88 3.02
C ASN A 72 -11.33 9.39 2.81
N ALA A 73 -10.51 10.04 3.65
CA ALA A 73 -10.15 11.44 3.46
C ALA A 73 -9.35 11.67 2.16
N GLU A 74 -8.39 10.77 1.86
CA GLU A 74 -7.64 10.75 0.61
C GLU A 74 -8.54 10.62 -0.62
N ALA A 75 -9.51 9.70 -0.55
CA ALA A 75 -10.49 9.50 -1.60
C ALA A 75 -11.42 10.71 -1.77
N LYS A 76 -11.85 11.34 -0.67
CA LYS A 76 -12.72 12.52 -0.72
C LYS A 76 -12.06 13.71 -1.41
N ASP A 77 -10.76 13.93 -1.19
CA ASP A 77 -10.06 15.07 -1.78
C ASP A 77 -9.76 14.87 -3.27
N ARG A 78 -9.01 13.82 -3.62
CA ARG A 78 -8.48 13.62 -4.97
C ARG A 78 -9.11 12.46 -5.72
N GLY A 79 -9.89 11.62 -5.04
CA GLY A 79 -10.45 10.37 -5.55
C GLY A 79 -9.54 9.19 -5.30
N LEU A 80 -10.12 8.03 -5.03
CA LEU A 80 -9.46 6.72 -5.13
C LEU A 80 -10.41 5.81 -5.91
N ASP A 81 -9.87 5.09 -6.89
CA ASP A 81 -10.62 4.08 -7.67
C ASP A 81 -10.82 2.79 -6.88
N PHE A 82 -9.85 2.45 -6.03
CA PHE A 82 -9.89 1.36 -5.06
C PHE A 82 -8.71 1.45 -4.06
N VAL A 83 -8.73 0.59 -3.06
CA VAL A 83 -7.63 0.33 -2.11
C VAL A 83 -7.18 -1.13 -2.19
N VAL A 84 -5.92 -1.43 -1.92
CA VAL A 84 -5.43 -2.79 -1.64
C VAL A 84 -4.93 -2.87 -0.20
N VAL A 85 -5.39 -3.86 0.55
CA VAL A 85 -4.87 -4.20 1.87
C VAL A 85 -3.94 -5.41 1.72
N ASN A 86 -2.63 -5.19 1.82
CA ASN A 86 -1.62 -6.11 1.30
C ASN A 86 -1.05 -7.08 2.35
N GLY A 87 -1.86 -8.03 2.82
CA GLY A 87 -1.39 -9.12 3.68
C GLY A 87 -1.10 -8.70 5.12
N ASP A 88 -0.94 -9.72 5.95
CA ASP A 88 -0.85 -9.63 7.42
C ASP A 88 -1.97 -8.73 7.98
N ILE A 89 -3.19 -8.97 7.50
CA ILE A 89 -4.39 -8.20 7.80
C ILE A 89 -4.85 -8.51 9.23
N PHE A 90 -4.81 -9.78 9.63
CA PHE A 90 -5.06 -10.23 11.00
C PHE A 90 -3.87 -11.04 11.56
N HIS A 91 -3.87 -11.26 12.88
CA HIS A 91 -2.74 -11.86 13.57
C HIS A 91 -3.01 -13.29 14.05
N ASN A 92 -2.69 -14.26 13.19
CA ASN A 92 -2.62 -15.72 13.39
C ASN A 92 -3.94 -16.44 13.70
N ASP A 93 -4.86 -15.86 14.46
CA ASP A 93 -6.11 -16.52 14.85
C ASP A 93 -7.24 -16.13 13.89
N PRO A 94 -7.80 -17.08 13.10
CA PRO A 94 -8.91 -16.83 12.18
C PRO A 94 -10.14 -16.20 12.83
N VAL A 95 -10.27 -16.29 14.16
CA VAL A 95 -11.33 -15.60 14.88
C VAL A 95 -11.32 -14.09 14.65
N PHE A 96 -10.19 -13.48 14.26
CA PHE A 96 -10.08 -12.05 13.99
C PHE A 96 -10.43 -11.66 12.56
N LEU A 97 -10.51 -12.62 11.63
CA LEU A 97 -10.73 -12.34 10.22
C LEU A 97 -12.04 -11.56 9.95
N PRO A 98 -13.19 -11.91 10.55
CA PRO A 98 -14.43 -11.12 10.41
C PRO A 98 -14.33 -9.70 11.00
N GLN A 99 -13.60 -9.51 12.09
CA GLN A 99 -13.41 -8.22 12.76
C GLN A 99 -12.52 -7.31 11.91
N ALA A 100 -11.43 -7.86 11.36
CA ALA A 100 -10.58 -7.15 10.42
C ALA A 100 -11.39 -6.71 9.20
N LYS A 101 -12.24 -7.60 8.65
CA LYS A 101 -13.17 -7.23 7.57
C LYS A 101 -14.10 -6.09 7.97
N THR A 102 -14.69 -6.14 9.16
CA THR A 102 -15.56 -5.07 9.66
C THR A 102 -14.85 -3.72 9.71
N ALA A 103 -13.55 -3.70 10.06
CA ALA A 103 -12.76 -2.48 10.06
C ALA A 103 -12.52 -1.93 8.64
N TRP A 104 -12.24 -2.80 7.67
CA TRP A 104 -12.00 -2.40 6.27
C TRP A 104 -13.28 -2.13 5.46
N ASP A 105 -14.42 -2.70 5.85
CA ASP A 105 -15.75 -2.40 5.30
C ASP A 105 -16.19 -0.94 5.52
N ARG A 106 -15.43 -0.17 6.32
CA ARG A 106 -15.60 1.28 6.48
C ARG A 106 -15.09 2.09 5.29
N LEU A 107 -14.31 1.49 4.39
CA LEU A 107 -13.83 2.18 3.19
C LEU A 107 -15.01 2.53 2.27
N GLU A 108 -15.04 3.76 1.78
CA GLU A 108 -16.12 4.27 0.92
C GLU A 108 -15.92 3.92 -0.57
N MET A 109 -14.82 3.24 -0.89
CA MET A 109 -14.46 2.77 -2.23
C MET A 109 -14.21 1.26 -2.21
N PRO A 110 -14.26 0.57 -3.37
CA PRO A 110 -13.91 -0.84 -3.43
C PRO A 110 -12.51 -1.09 -2.89
N TYR A 111 -12.31 -2.23 -2.24
CA TYR A 111 -10.99 -2.66 -1.81
C TYR A 111 -10.76 -4.13 -2.14
N TYR A 112 -9.49 -4.49 -2.27
CA TYR A 112 -9.02 -5.85 -2.49
C TYR A 112 -8.04 -6.23 -1.38
N VAL A 113 -7.91 -7.52 -1.12
CA VAL A 113 -7.04 -8.04 -0.06
C VAL A 113 -6.06 -9.06 -0.64
N SER A 114 -4.81 -9.03 -0.16
CA SER A 114 -3.86 -10.14 -0.36
C SER A 114 -3.64 -10.87 0.97
N HIS A 115 -3.17 -12.11 0.88
CA HIS A 115 -2.89 -12.96 2.03
C HIS A 115 -1.41 -12.86 2.42
N GLY A 116 -1.14 -12.68 3.71
CA GLY A 116 0.19 -12.72 4.32
C GLY A 116 0.40 -13.93 5.24
N ASN A 117 1.59 -14.04 5.83
CA ASN A 117 1.96 -15.13 6.73
C ASN A 117 1.23 -15.11 8.08
N HIS A 118 0.80 -13.95 8.56
CA HIS A 118 0.00 -13.85 9.77
C HIS A 118 -1.49 -14.10 9.52
N ASP A 119 -1.93 -14.12 8.26
CA ASP A 119 -3.32 -14.39 7.89
C ASP A 119 -3.67 -15.90 7.93
N MET A 120 -3.25 -16.64 8.96
CA MET A 120 -3.27 -18.11 9.05
C MET A 120 -4.69 -18.74 9.03
N THR A 121 -5.31 -18.79 7.86
CA THR A 121 -6.65 -19.37 7.63
C THR A 121 -6.68 -20.26 6.39
N ALA A 122 -7.65 -21.16 6.30
CA ALA A 122 -7.93 -21.87 5.06
C ALA A 122 -8.52 -20.93 3.99
N GLU A 123 -8.17 -21.15 2.72
CA GLU A 123 -8.68 -20.35 1.60
C GLU A 123 -10.21 -20.39 1.49
N SER A 124 -10.86 -21.48 1.88
CA SER A 124 -12.32 -21.58 1.90
C SER A 124 -12.95 -20.54 2.83
N HIS A 125 -12.40 -20.37 4.04
CA HIS A 125 -12.88 -19.38 5.00
C HIS A 125 -12.48 -17.96 4.58
N TRP A 126 -11.27 -17.78 4.04
CA TRP A 126 -10.85 -16.51 3.43
C TRP A 126 -11.82 -16.05 2.35
N LYS A 127 -12.18 -16.94 1.42
CA LYS A 127 -13.10 -16.67 0.32
C LYS A 127 -14.54 -16.43 0.81
N GLU A 128 -14.97 -17.14 1.84
CA GLU A 128 -16.26 -16.89 2.50
C GLU A 128 -16.34 -15.46 3.05
N VAL A 129 -15.29 -15.01 3.75
CA VAL A 129 -15.27 -13.70 4.40
C VAL A 129 -15.05 -12.57 3.38
N TRP A 130 -14.03 -12.67 2.54
CA TRP A 130 -13.65 -11.58 1.61
C TRP A 130 -14.32 -11.64 0.25
N GLY A 131 -14.91 -12.78 -0.14
CA GLY A 131 -15.47 -12.97 -1.47
C GLY A 131 -14.42 -13.14 -2.58
N MET A 132 -13.14 -13.26 -2.25
CA MET A 132 -12.04 -13.43 -3.21
C MET A 132 -11.09 -14.56 -2.76
N PRO A 133 -10.49 -15.32 -3.69
CA PRO A 133 -9.53 -16.37 -3.36
C PRO A 133 -8.14 -15.75 -3.05
N PHE A 134 -7.17 -16.57 -2.65
CA PHE A 134 -5.82 -16.07 -2.38
C PHE A 134 -5.15 -15.53 -3.66
N ASP A 135 -5.13 -16.33 -4.73
CA ASP A 135 -4.56 -15.92 -6.02
C ASP A 135 -5.66 -15.51 -7.02
N HIS A 136 -5.71 -14.22 -7.34
CA HIS A 136 -6.66 -13.69 -8.31
C HIS A 136 -6.12 -12.48 -9.06
N GLY A 137 -6.86 -12.04 -10.06
CA GLY A 137 -6.61 -10.75 -10.70
C GLY A 137 -7.92 -10.06 -11.04
N PHE A 138 -7.82 -8.78 -11.34
CA PHE A 138 -8.93 -7.95 -11.75
C PHE A 138 -8.46 -6.85 -12.70
N GLU A 139 -9.41 -6.16 -13.33
CA GLU A 139 -9.15 -5.04 -14.22
C GLU A 139 -9.81 -3.75 -13.72
N LYS A 140 -9.14 -2.62 -13.96
CA LYS A 140 -9.72 -1.29 -13.71
C LYS A 140 -9.12 -0.30 -14.69
N LYS A 141 -9.97 0.39 -15.45
CA LYS A 141 -9.57 1.49 -16.37
C LYS A 141 -8.42 1.11 -17.32
N ASP A 142 -8.50 -0.08 -17.93
CA ASP A 142 -7.54 -0.67 -18.88
C ASP A 142 -6.17 -1.04 -18.28
N ALA A 143 -6.07 -1.13 -16.95
CA ALA A 143 -4.94 -1.73 -16.24
C ALA A 143 -5.36 -3.07 -15.64
N GLY A 144 -4.43 -4.04 -15.67
CA GLY A 144 -4.56 -5.31 -14.98
C GLY A 144 -3.91 -5.27 -13.60
N PHE A 145 -4.45 -6.05 -12.68
CA PHE A 145 -3.98 -6.18 -11.31
C PHE A 145 -3.96 -7.65 -10.93
N ILE A 146 -2.90 -8.08 -10.27
CA ILE A 146 -2.72 -9.46 -9.83
C ILE A 146 -2.40 -9.45 -8.35
N ILE A 147 -3.09 -10.28 -7.59
CA ILE A 147 -2.82 -10.58 -6.19
C ILE A 147 -2.30 -12.01 -6.13
N LEU A 148 -1.12 -12.18 -5.54
CA LEU A 148 -0.44 -13.47 -5.41
C LEU A 148 -0.23 -13.82 -3.94
N ASN A 149 -0.47 -15.08 -3.61
CA ASN A 149 -0.21 -15.62 -2.29
C ASN A 149 1.27 -15.92 -2.05
N THR A 150 1.76 -15.66 -0.85
CA THR A 150 3.14 -15.97 -0.44
C THR A 150 3.25 -16.63 0.93
N ALA A 151 2.15 -17.21 1.44
CA ALA A 151 2.20 -18.00 2.66
C ALA A 151 1.17 -19.14 2.65
N ASP A 152 1.47 -20.20 3.39
CA ASP A 152 0.49 -21.26 3.63
C ASP A 152 -0.43 -20.94 4.83
N ILE A 153 -1.39 -21.83 5.09
CA ILE A 153 -2.38 -21.67 6.18
C ILE A 153 -1.76 -21.68 7.59
N LYS A 154 -0.46 -22.02 7.71
CA LYS A 154 0.31 -22.03 8.96
C LYS A 154 1.31 -20.88 9.02
N GLY A 155 1.25 -19.94 8.07
CA GLY A 155 2.17 -18.82 7.99
C GLY A 155 3.57 -19.18 7.53
N VAL A 156 3.78 -20.39 6.98
CA VAL A 156 5.05 -20.74 6.38
C VAL A 156 5.22 -19.94 5.12
N TYR A 157 6.37 -19.29 4.98
CA TYR A 157 6.66 -18.45 3.82
C TYR A 157 6.76 -19.34 2.60
N THR A 158 5.89 -19.08 1.64
CA THR A 158 5.95 -19.66 0.31
C THR A 158 6.30 -18.54 -0.66
N GLY A 159 6.73 -18.90 -1.86
CA GLY A 159 6.59 -17.94 -2.95
C GLY A 159 5.24 -18.15 -3.64
N PRO A 160 4.89 -17.28 -4.59
CA PRO A 160 3.73 -17.49 -5.46
C PRO A 160 3.77 -18.84 -6.15
N ASP A 161 2.59 -19.42 -6.39
CA ASP A 161 2.46 -20.59 -7.25
C ASP A 161 2.88 -20.22 -8.68
N LEU A 162 3.82 -20.99 -9.23
CA LEU A 162 4.46 -20.64 -10.50
C LEU A 162 3.48 -20.69 -11.67
N GLU A 163 2.66 -21.74 -11.75
CA GLU A 163 1.75 -21.95 -12.88
C GLU A 163 0.56 -20.97 -12.80
N ARG A 164 0.04 -20.73 -11.61
CA ARG A 164 -0.98 -19.71 -11.37
C ARG A 164 -0.48 -18.32 -11.74
N THR A 165 0.76 -18.00 -11.37
CA THR A 165 1.40 -16.72 -11.74
C THR A 165 1.51 -16.59 -13.25
N LYS A 166 1.96 -17.62 -13.98
CA LYS A 166 2.01 -17.61 -15.45
C LYS A 166 0.65 -17.32 -16.08
N VAL A 167 -0.39 -18.03 -15.65
CA VAL A 167 -1.76 -17.87 -16.16
C VAL A 167 -2.26 -16.44 -15.94
N LEU A 168 -2.05 -15.87 -14.75
CA LEU A 168 -2.48 -14.51 -14.45
C LEU A 168 -1.69 -13.47 -15.26
N LEU A 169 -0.37 -13.62 -15.38
CA LEU A 169 0.45 -12.72 -16.19
C LEU A 169 0.03 -12.74 -17.68
N GLU A 170 -0.25 -13.93 -18.23
CA GLU A 170 -0.74 -14.09 -19.59
C GLU A 170 -2.12 -13.44 -19.77
N GLN A 171 -3.05 -13.69 -18.85
CA GLN A 171 -4.40 -13.13 -18.86
C GLN A 171 -4.40 -11.59 -18.93
N TYR A 172 -3.46 -10.93 -18.27
CA TYR A 172 -3.36 -9.46 -18.25
C TYR A 172 -2.28 -8.89 -19.18
N SER A 173 -1.68 -9.71 -20.06
CA SER A 173 -0.55 -9.30 -20.91
C SER A 173 -0.86 -8.20 -21.92
N SER A 174 -2.11 -8.10 -22.39
CA SER A 174 -2.54 -7.08 -23.35
C SER A 174 -2.88 -5.72 -22.73
N HIS A 175 -2.90 -5.62 -21.39
CA HIS A 175 -3.23 -4.36 -20.70
C HIS A 175 -2.09 -3.36 -20.81
N LYS A 176 -2.40 -2.06 -20.76
CA LYS A 176 -1.37 -1.01 -20.86
C LYS A 176 -0.43 -1.01 -19.66
N HIS A 177 -0.98 -1.29 -18.49
CA HIS A 177 -0.26 -1.39 -17.23
C HIS A 177 -0.69 -2.65 -16.51
N LEU A 178 0.27 -3.25 -15.82
CA LEU A 178 0.06 -4.36 -14.92
C LEU A 178 0.75 -4.05 -13.58
N PHE A 179 0.07 -4.38 -12.50
CA PHE A 179 0.55 -4.24 -11.13
C PHE A 179 0.37 -5.56 -10.38
N VAL A 180 1.35 -5.93 -9.57
CA VAL A 180 1.31 -7.15 -8.76
C VAL A 180 1.36 -6.77 -7.28
N PHE A 181 0.53 -7.39 -6.47
CA PHE A 181 0.55 -7.30 -5.00
C PHE A 181 0.86 -8.68 -4.45
N MET A 182 1.89 -8.77 -3.63
CA MET A 182 2.29 -10.01 -2.97
C MET A 182 3.01 -9.65 -1.67
N HIS A 183 2.66 -10.31 -0.58
CA HIS A 183 3.08 -9.85 0.74
C HIS A 183 4.60 -9.98 0.95
N ILE A 184 5.17 -11.16 0.69
CA ILE A 184 6.60 -11.46 0.86
C ILE A 184 7.34 -11.28 -0.47
N THR A 185 8.49 -10.61 -0.45
CA THR A 185 9.29 -10.38 -1.66
C THR A 185 9.89 -11.68 -2.23
N PRO A 186 9.93 -11.88 -3.58
CA PRO A 186 10.50 -13.07 -4.21
C PRO A 186 12.04 -13.02 -4.31
N MET A 187 12.69 -12.12 -3.55
CA MET A 187 14.14 -11.97 -3.51
C MET A 187 14.63 -11.82 -2.06
N LYS A 188 15.85 -12.32 -1.77
CA LYS A 188 16.53 -12.15 -0.46
C LYS A 188 17.15 -10.76 -0.29
N TRP A 189 16.30 -9.77 -0.45
CA TRP A 189 16.60 -8.36 -0.31
C TRP A 189 16.50 -7.92 1.15
N THR A 190 15.51 -8.45 1.84
CA THR A 190 15.29 -8.26 3.27
C THR A 190 15.62 -9.55 4.01
N LYS A 191 15.60 -9.50 5.35
CA LYS A 191 15.86 -10.68 6.19
C LYS A 191 14.82 -11.78 5.94
N TYR A 192 13.59 -11.40 5.64
CA TYR A 192 12.45 -12.30 5.57
C TYR A 192 11.95 -12.58 4.14
N GLY A 193 12.61 -12.01 3.13
CA GLY A 193 12.39 -12.36 1.74
C GLY A 193 12.73 -13.82 1.41
N ILE A 194 12.05 -14.38 0.40
CA ILE A 194 12.28 -15.73 -0.12
C ILE A 194 13.01 -15.67 -1.46
N ASP A 195 13.81 -16.69 -1.81
CA ASP A 195 14.50 -16.73 -3.10
C ASP A 195 13.65 -17.46 -4.15
N ARG A 196 13.05 -16.71 -5.09
CA ARG A 196 12.18 -17.24 -6.17
C ARG A 196 12.59 -16.68 -7.53
N PRO A 197 13.76 -17.10 -8.06
CA PRO A 197 14.27 -16.60 -9.34
C PRO A 197 13.34 -16.94 -10.52
N ASP A 198 12.55 -18.00 -10.41
CA ASP A 198 11.52 -18.39 -11.39
C ASP A 198 10.40 -17.35 -11.52
N ILE A 199 9.96 -16.79 -10.39
CA ILE A 199 8.95 -15.72 -10.35
C ILE A 199 9.55 -14.40 -10.84
N VAL A 200 10.78 -14.08 -10.40
CA VAL A 200 11.49 -12.88 -10.86
C VAL A 200 11.68 -12.91 -12.38
N ASP A 201 12.09 -14.04 -12.96
CA ASP A 201 12.24 -14.22 -14.41
C ASP A 201 10.92 -14.01 -15.18
N LEU A 202 9.78 -14.46 -14.64
CA LEU A 202 8.47 -14.13 -15.20
C LEU A 202 8.17 -12.64 -15.17
N PHE A 203 8.41 -11.97 -14.04
CA PHE A 203 8.18 -10.53 -13.89
C PHE A 203 9.08 -9.70 -14.81
N SER A 204 10.37 -10.05 -14.91
CA SER A 204 11.33 -9.37 -15.78
C SER A 204 10.91 -9.43 -17.26
N ARG A 205 10.35 -10.56 -17.70
CA ARG A 205 9.86 -10.72 -19.08
C ARG A 205 8.53 -10.04 -19.36
N GLN A 206 7.75 -9.67 -18.35
CA GLN A 206 6.42 -9.11 -18.51
C GLN A 206 6.48 -7.60 -18.88
N PRO A 207 6.30 -7.18 -20.14
CA PRO A 207 6.66 -5.82 -20.55
C PRO A 207 5.78 -4.73 -19.93
N ASN A 208 4.49 -5.02 -19.73
CA ASN A 208 3.52 -4.10 -19.16
C ASN A 208 3.52 -4.07 -17.61
N LEU A 209 4.27 -4.94 -16.93
CA LEU A 209 4.43 -4.92 -15.47
C LEU A 209 5.22 -3.68 -15.05
N LYS A 210 4.57 -2.78 -14.30
CA LYS A 210 5.12 -1.49 -13.86
C LYS A 210 5.61 -1.52 -12.43
N ALA A 211 4.91 -2.21 -11.52
CA ALA A 211 5.33 -2.31 -10.13
C ALA A 211 4.84 -3.59 -9.45
N VAL A 212 5.62 -4.04 -8.48
CA VAL A 212 5.29 -5.11 -7.53
C VAL A 212 5.30 -4.51 -6.12
N PHE A 213 4.27 -4.76 -5.32
CA PHE A 213 4.10 -4.17 -3.99
C PHE A 213 4.13 -5.25 -2.91
N HIS A 214 4.84 -4.95 -1.82
CA HIS A 214 5.13 -5.82 -0.69
C HIS A 214 4.75 -5.17 0.64
N GLY A 215 4.47 -6.04 1.60
CA GLY A 215 4.39 -5.72 3.02
C GLY A 215 5.55 -6.35 3.77
N HIS A 216 5.23 -7.03 4.86
CA HIS A 216 6.01 -8.05 5.57
C HIS A 216 7.23 -7.54 6.33
N ASP A 217 8.08 -6.78 5.66
CA ASP A 217 9.24 -6.15 6.25
C ASP A 217 8.83 -4.75 6.71
N HIS A 218 8.18 -4.66 7.88
CA HIS A 218 7.53 -3.44 8.38
C HIS A 218 8.48 -2.23 8.55
N ASP A 219 9.79 -2.47 8.59
CA ASP A 219 10.85 -1.46 8.66
C ASP A 219 11.29 -0.94 7.28
N GLU A 220 10.79 -1.53 6.20
CA GLU A 220 11.04 -1.13 4.82
C GLU A 220 9.87 -0.31 4.27
N ASP A 221 10.20 0.82 3.66
CA ASP A 221 9.27 1.67 2.91
C ASP A 221 9.87 2.14 1.58
N GLY A 222 10.98 1.50 1.19
CA GLY A 222 11.77 1.86 0.03
C GLY A 222 11.26 1.25 -1.28
N MET A 223 12.08 1.47 -2.31
CA MET A 223 11.92 0.83 -3.61
C MET A 223 13.24 0.19 -4.02
N ARG A 224 13.14 -1.01 -4.61
CA ARG A 224 14.26 -1.72 -5.25
C ARG A 224 13.93 -1.98 -6.71
N GLU A 225 14.95 -1.96 -7.55
CA GLU A 225 14.82 -2.21 -8.99
C GLU A 225 15.57 -3.49 -9.37
N LYS A 226 14.94 -4.28 -10.24
CA LYS A 226 15.54 -5.46 -10.85
C LYS A 226 15.03 -5.63 -12.28
N ASP A 227 15.94 -5.65 -13.24
CA ASP A 227 15.69 -5.92 -14.66
C ASP A 227 14.56 -5.04 -15.26
N GLY A 228 14.53 -3.77 -14.86
CA GLY A 228 13.53 -2.79 -15.29
C GLY A 228 12.19 -2.90 -14.57
N LYS A 229 12.10 -3.68 -13.49
CA LYS A 229 10.90 -3.82 -12.64
C LYS A 229 11.14 -3.21 -11.26
N TYR A 230 10.11 -2.56 -10.73
CA TYR A 230 10.16 -1.81 -9.48
C TYR A 230 9.38 -2.53 -8.40
N TYR A 231 10.03 -2.74 -7.25
CA TYR A 231 9.49 -3.48 -6.11
C TYR A 231 9.43 -2.52 -4.91
N PHE A 232 8.27 -2.39 -4.29
CA PHE A 232 7.99 -1.41 -3.26
C PHE A 232 7.60 -2.09 -1.95
N TRP A 233 8.00 -1.51 -0.83
CA TRP A 233 7.51 -1.87 0.50
C TRP A 233 6.64 -0.73 1.04
N ASP A 234 5.60 -1.09 1.79
CA ASP A 234 4.52 -0.17 2.19
C ASP A 234 4.51 0.15 3.69
N ALA A 235 5.58 -0.17 4.42
CA ALA A 235 5.64 -0.11 5.88
C ALA A 235 4.49 -0.91 6.53
N HIS A 236 3.76 -0.32 7.50
CA HIS A 236 2.72 -1.01 8.25
C HIS A 236 1.60 -0.11 8.76
N VAL A 237 0.41 -0.69 8.94
CA VAL A 237 -0.79 -0.04 9.47
C VAL A 237 -0.84 -0.10 10.99
N ALA A 238 -0.47 -1.24 11.56
CA ALA A 238 -0.30 -1.45 12.99
C ALA A 238 0.85 -2.44 13.23
N GLY A 239 1.09 -2.79 14.48
CA GLY A 239 2.25 -3.60 14.83
C GLY A 239 2.95 -3.06 16.06
N THR A 240 3.57 -3.94 16.84
CA THR A 240 4.52 -3.53 17.88
C THR A 240 5.94 -3.28 17.36
N TRP A 241 6.18 -3.44 16.05
CA TRP A 241 7.47 -3.21 15.38
C TRP A 241 7.29 -2.58 14.00
N GLY A 242 8.39 -2.11 13.40
CA GLY A 242 8.44 -1.52 12.05
C GLY A 242 8.87 -0.07 12.06
N THR A 243 8.59 0.67 10.99
CA THR A 243 8.83 2.12 10.92
C THR A 243 8.11 2.89 12.05
N ASP A 244 8.67 4.05 12.41
CA ASP A 244 8.12 4.91 13.47
C ASP A 244 6.76 5.55 13.11
N TYR A 245 6.39 5.56 11.83
CA TYR A 245 5.13 6.11 11.34
C TYR A 245 4.16 5.00 10.94
N LYS A 246 2.90 5.38 10.66
CA LYS A 246 1.88 4.52 10.06
C LYS A 246 1.32 5.26 8.86
N GLY A 247 1.13 4.56 7.75
CA GLY A 247 0.85 5.23 6.50
C GLY A 247 0.29 4.32 5.44
N TYR A 248 0.09 4.91 4.27
CA TYR A 248 -0.34 4.21 3.06
C TYR A 248 0.44 4.75 1.87
N ARG A 249 0.54 3.92 0.82
CA ARG A 249 1.08 4.31 -0.47
C ARG A 249 -0.06 4.71 -1.39
N VAL A 250 0.13 5.76 -2.17
CA VAL A 250 -0.73 6.13 -3.30
C VAL A 250 -0.01 5.81 -4.60
N VAL A 251 -0.77 5.35 -5.59
CA VAL A 251 -0.30 5.11 -6.96
C VAL A 251 -1.24 5.81 -7.93
N GLU A 252 -0.68 6.65 -8.80
CA GLU A 252 -1.37 7.41 -9.83
C GLU A 252 -0.83 7.01 -11.20
N VAL A 253 -1.70 6.46 -12.05
CA VAL A 253 -1.42 6.28 -13.47
C VAL A 253 -1.95 7.49 -14.21
N LEU A 254 -1.06 8.18 -14.92
CA LEU A 254 -1.39 9.39 -15.65
C LEU A 254 -1.85 9.08 -17.07
N LYS A 255 -2.58 10.03 -17.69
CA LYS A 255 -3.07 9.90 -19.08
C LYS A 255 -1.97 9.70 -20.12
N ASN A 256 -0.74 10.11 -19.82
CA ASN A 256 0.43 9.89 -20.67
C ASN A 256 1.09 8.50 -20.48
N GLY A 257 0.54 7.65 -19.60
CA GLY A 257 1.05 6.30 -19.31
C GLY A 257 2.13 6.24 -18.22
N SER A 258 2.66 7.37 -17.75
CA SER A 258 3.59 7.34 -16.63
C SER A 258 2.88 7.05 -15.30
N VAL A 259 3.60 6.42 -14.38
CA VAL A 259 3.11 6.09 -13.05
C VAL A 259 3.86 6.92 -12.01
N LEU A 260 3.12 7.53 -11.09
CA LEU A 260 3.65 8.19 -9.90
C LEU A 260 3.22 7.39 -8.67
N THR A 261 4.12 7.21 -7.72
CA THR A 261 3.77 6.65 -6.41
C THR A 261 4.43 7.44 -5.29
N TYR A 262 3.79 7.49 -4.12
CA TYR A 262 4.32 8.12 -2.93
C TYR A 262 3.68 7.53 -1.68
N GLN A 263 4.40 7.51 -0.56
CA GLN A 263 3.84 7.17 0.75
C GLN A 263 3.51 8.42 1.55
N ALA A 264 2.40 8.34 2.29
CA ALA A 264 1.93 9.37 3.20
C ALA A 264 1.99 8.87 4.65
N ASP A 265 2.49 9.73 5.53
CA ASP A 265 2.27 9.70 6.97
C ASP A 265 1.28 10.83 7.31
N PRO A 266 -0.01 10.54 7.40
CA PRO A 266 -1.02 11.56 7.70
C PRO A 266 -0.90 12.11 9.13
N SER A 267 -0.31 11.35 10.07
CA SER A 267 -0.17 11.77 11.46
C SER A 267 0.82 12.93 11.63
N ALA A 268 1.85 12.96 10.78
CA ALA A 268 2.83 14.05 10.69
C ALA A 268 2.56 15.01 9.52
N ALA A 269 1.45 14.84 8.79
CA ALA A 269 1.14 15.56 7.55
C ALA A 269 2.33 15.60 6.58
N LYS A 270 2.93 14.42 6.34
CA LYS A 270 4.21 14.30 5.64
C LYS A 270 4.12 13.29 4.51
N GLN A 271 4.71 13.62 3.36
CA GLN A 271 5.10 12.62 2.38
C GLN A 271 6.43 11.97 2.80
N VAL A 272 6.44 10.64 2.85
CA VAL A 272 7.61 9.87 3.28
C VAL A 272 8.59 9.65 2.12
N ASN A 273 8.10 9.16 1.00
CA ASN A 273 8.89 8.92 -0.21
C ASN A 273 8.03 9.12 -1.47
N ASN A 274 8.67 9.15 -2.64
CA ASN A 274 7.99 9.16 -3.93
C ASN A 274 8.88 8.60 -5.06
N ASN A 275 8.25 8.04 -6.10
CA ASN A 275 8.91 7.50 -7.27
C ASN A 275 8.07 7.75 -8.53
N ARG A 276 8.75 7.94 -9.67
CA ARG A 276 8.11 8.06 -10.99
C ARG A 276 8.64 6.96 -11.91
N ILE A 277 7.72 6.22 -12.51
CA ILE A 277 7.99 5.12 -13.45
C ILE A 277 7.53 5.57 -14.83
N ALA A 278 8.39 5.41 -15.83
CA ALA A 278 8.13 5.77 -17.22
C ALA A 278 7.33 4.69 -17.97
#